data_AF-A0A7S0CAS9-F1
#
_entry.id   AF-A0A7S0CAS9-F1
#
_cell.length_a   1.000
_cell.length_b   1.000
_cell.length_c   1.000
_cell.angle_alpha   90.00
_cell.angle_beta   90.00
_cell.angle_gamma   90.00
#
_symmetry.space_group_name_H-M   'P 1'
#
loop_
_entity.id
_entity.type
_entity.pdbx_description
1 polymer ?
#
loop_
_entity_poly.entity_id
_entity_poly.type
_entity_poly.pdbx_seq_one_letter_code
_entity_poly.pdbx_strand_id
1 'polypeptide(L)'
;DQSHPQVQHEALRCWCEILMSEEKRLESGEAKKKMEKNQEISLSKKISGDQDSDASLVGSVLNQHSTRLFQLTSSVHPKIRLVTLDLIGILLRQGLINPMETVPFLLALQGDVDVPAVRNLALNLLIMEGDKRPDMLRQRVRAGVSLVIKISVYCLLLNLVC
;
A
#
# COMPACT_ATOMS: atom_id res chain seq x y z
N ASP A 1 -15.20 -15.37 -5.01
CA ASP A 1 -15.41 -14.01 -5.55
C ASP A 1 -14.43 -13.78 -6.70
N GLN A 2 -14.84 -14.08 -7.93
CA GLN A 2 -13.97 -14.05 -9.12
C GLN A 2 -13.98 -12.66 -9.75
N SER A 3 -13.39 -11.67 -9.07
CA SER A 3 -13.02 -10.44 -9.76
C SER A 3 -11.94 -10.77 -10.80
N HIS A 4 -12.15 -10.40 -12.06
CA HIS A 4 -11.22 -10.68 -13.15
C HIS A 4 -9.82 -10.12 -12.80
N PRO A 5 -8.72 -10.90 -12.90
CA PRO A 5 -7.38 -10.44 -12.51
C PRO A 5 -6.95 -9.15 -13.20
N GLN A 6 -7.41 -8.90 -14.42
CA GLN A 6 -7.15 -7.64 -15.11
C GLN A 6 -7.84 -6.45 -14.44
N VAL A 7 -9.08 -6.61 -13.96
CA VAL A 7 -9.81 -5.55 -13.25
C VAL A 7 -9.14 -5.25 -11.91
N GLN A 8 -8.70 -6.29 -11.17
CA GLN A 8 -7.94 -6.10 -9.93
C GLN A 8 -6.64 -5.35 -10.18
N HIS A 9 -5.89 -5.74 -11.22
CA HIS A 9 -4.64 -5.11 -11.58
C HIS A 9 -4.85 -3.63 -11.93
N GLU A 10 -5.85 -3.34 -12.76
CA GLU A 10 -6.14 -1.97 -13.18
C GLU A 10 -6.63 -1.11 -12.00
N ALA A 11 -7.49 -1.66 -11.14
CA ALA A 11 -7.92 -0.95 -9.94
C ALA A 11 -6.74 -0.58 -9.02
N LEU A 12 -5.80 -1.50 -8.81
CA LEU A 12 -4.58 -1.24 -8.02
C LEU A 12 -3.70 -0.17 -8.67
N ARG A 13 -3.57 -0.20 -10.01
CA ARG A 13 -2.86 0.85 -10.75
C ARG A 13 -3.52 2.22 -10.61
N CYS A 14 -4.84 2.28 -10.74
CA CYS A 14 -5.58 3.53 -10.56
C CYS A 14 -5.33 4.12 -9.18
N TRP A 15 -5.30 3.29 -8.12
CA TRP A 15 -4.97 3.76 -6.77
C TRP A 15 -3.55 4.35 -6.67
N CYS A 16 -2.56 3.70 -7.28
CA CYS A 16 -1.21 4.25 -7.35
C CYS A 16 -1.20 5.62 -8.04
N GLU A 17 -1.87 5.72 -9.20
CA GLU A 17 -1.92 6.95 -9.99
C GLU A 17 -2.63 8.09 -9.25
N ILE A 18 -3.74 7.80 -8.56
CA ILE A 18 -4.47 8.77 -7.73
C ILE A 18 -3.57 9.29 -6.60
N LEU A 19 -2.93 8.41 -5.83
CA LEU A 19 -2.09 8.81 -4.70
C LEU A 19 -0.89 9.66 -5.14
N MET A 20 -0.24 9.27 -6.24
CA MET A 20 0.91 10.02 -6.78
C MET A 20 0.48 11.36 -7.38
N SER A 21 -0.68 11.42 -8.04
CA SER A 21 -1.25 12.67 -8.55
C SER A 21 -1.59 13.63 -7.41
N GLU A 22 -2.19 13.11 -6.33
CA GLU A 22 -2.55 13.90 -5.17
C GLU A 22 -1.33 14.44 -4.44
N GLU A 23 -0.29 13.62 -4.26
CA GLU A 23 0.97 14.10 -3.70
C GLU A 23 1.58 15.22 -4.56
N LYS A 24 1.64 15.03 -5.88
CA LYS A 24 2.13 16.07 -6.80
C LYS A 24 1.29 17.36 -6.70
N ARG A 25 -0.03 17.26 -6.57
CA ARG A 25 -0.94 18.40 -6.42
C ARG A 25 -0.68 19.18 -5.13
N LEU A 26 -0.33 18.48 -4.05
CA LEU A 26 0.04 19.07 -2.76
C LEU A 26 1.44 19.72 -2.83
N GLU A 27 2.45 19.01 -3.33
CA GLU A 27 3.84 19.48 -3.41
C GLU A 27 4.01 20.68 -4.36
N SER A 28 3.29 20.69 -5.49
CA SER A 28 3.33 21.79 -6.47
C SER A 28 2.67 23.09 -5.99
N GLY A 29 1.97 23.04 -4.85
CA GLY A 29 1.17 24.14 -4.34
C GLY A 29 -0.01 24.52 -5.23
N GLU A 30 -0.37 23.68 -6.22
CA GLU A 30 -1.56 23.89 -7.07
C GLU A 30 -2.83 23.95 -6.22
N ALA A 31 -2.92 23.12 -5.18
CA ALA A 31 -3.97 23.19 -4.17
C ALA A 31 -4.09 24.60 -3.57
N LYS A 32 -2.97 25.12 -3.07
CA LYS A 32 -2.89 26.45 -2.43
C LYS A 32 -3.22 27.59 -3.42
N LYS A 33 -2.70 27.53 -4.65
CA LYS A 33 -2.97 28.52 -5.70
C LYS A 33 -4.44 28.54 -6.13
N LYS A 34 -5.09 27.38 -6.22
CA LYS A 34 -6.52 27.25 -6.54
C LYS A 34 -7.40 27.84 -5.42
N MET A 35 -7.01 27.64 -4.16
CA MET A 35 -7.67 28.25 -3.00
C MET A 35 -7.52 29.76 -2.95
N GLU A 36 -6.34 30.28 -3.29
CA GLU A 36 -6.06 31.72 -3.30
C GLU A 36 -6.84 32.45 -4.41
N LYS A 37 -7.09 31.79 -5.54
CA LYS A 37 -7.88 32.33 -6.68
C LYS A 37 -9.38 32.47 -6.39
N ASN A 38 -9.93 31.66 -5.50
CA ASN A 38 -11.35 31.73 -5.12
C ASN A 38 -11.53 32.79 -4.01
N GLN A 39 -11.85 34.02 -4.42
CA GLN A 39 -12.03 35.17 -3.51
C GLN A 39 -13.32 35.11 -2.65
N GLU A 40 -14.28 34.24 -2.98
CA GLU A 40 -15.54 34.07 -2.24
C GLU A 40 -15.43 33.21 -0.97
N ILE A 41 -14.29 32.57 -0.72
CA ILE A 41 -14.12 31.71 0.46
C ILE A 41 -13.69 32.59 1.64
N SER A 42 -14.58 32.76 2.63
CA SER A 42 -14.28 33.50 3.86
C SER A 42 -13.02 32.95 4.55
N LEU A 43 -12.28 33.81 5.26
CA LEU A 43 -11.11 33.40 6.04
C LEU A 43 -11.43 32.21 6.97
N SER A 44 -12.64 32.15 7.53
CA SER A 44 -13.09 31.02 8.37
C SER A 44 -13.20 29.69 7.60
N LYS A 45 -13.65 29.70 6.34
CA LYS A 45 -13.64 28.51 5.46
C LYS A 45 -12.27 28.18 4.86
N LYS A 46 -11.37 29.17 4.75
CA LYS A 46 -9.95 28.95 4.39
C LYS A 46 -9.15 28.31 5.51
N ILE A 47 -9.53 28.54 6.76
CA ILE A 47 -8.83 28.04 7.97
C ILE A 47 -9.45 26.71 8.46
N SER A 48 -10.72 26.41 8.13
CA SER A 48 -11.29 25.09 8.42
C SER A 48 -10.60 24.02 7.58
N GLY A 49 -10.01 23.01 8.22
CA GLY A 49 -9.31 21.86 7.62
C GLY A 49 -10.18 20.93 6.74
N ASP A 50 -11.33 21.41 6.28
CA ASP A 50 -12.26 20.73 5.38
C ASP A 50 -11.70 20.59 3.95
N GLN A 51 -10.55 21.20 3.64
CA GLN A 51 -9.91 21.14 2.32
C GLN A 51 -8.72 20.18 2.25
N ASP A 52 -8.17 19.78 3.40
CA ASP A 52 -7.35 18.55 3.53
C ASP A 52 -8.24 17.30 3.55
N SER A 53 -9.57 17.48 3.59
CA SER A 53 -10.55 16.40 3.59
C SER A 53 -10.37 15.47 2.38
N ASP A 54 -10.23 15.99 1.15
CA ASP A 54 -10.09 15.14 -0.04
C ASP A 54 -8.81 14.28 -0.04
N ALA A 55 -7.68 14.84 0.39
CA ALA A 55 -6.42 14.09 0.53
C ALA A 55 -6.51 13.06 1.67
N SER A 56 -7.16 13.44 2.78
CA SER A 56 -7.47 12.56 3.90
C SER A 56 -8.46 11.45 3.52
N LEU A 57 -9.41 11.70 2.61
CA LEU A 57 -10.41 10.75 2.14
C LEU A 57 -9.77 9.62 1.34
N VAL A 58 -8.89 9.92 0.39
CA VAL A 58 -8.18 8.90 -0.40
C VAL A 58 -7.34 7.99 0.51
N GLY A 59 -6.57 8.58 1.42
CA GLY A 59 -5.76 7.83 2.37
C GLY A 59 -6.60 7.00 3.35
N SER A 60 -7.71 7.55 3.85
CA SER A 60 -8.59 6.87 4.80
C SER A 60 -9.34 5.69 4.18
N VAL A 61 -9.82 5.79 2.94
CA VAL A 61 -10.45 4.68 2.22
C VAL A 61 -9.48 3.52 2.05
N LEU A 62 -8.24 3.80 1.63
CA LEU A 62 -7.23 2.74 1.48
C LEU A 62 -6.83 2.14 2.82
N ASN A 63 -6.72 2.95 3.88
CA ASN A 63 -6.42 2.44 5.21
C ASN A 63 -7.55 1.53 5.75
N GLN A 64 -8.82 1.86 5.50
CA GLN A 64 -9.96 1.01 5.82
C GLN A 64 -9.92 -0.35 5.08
N HIS A 65 -9.37 -0.37 3.87
CA HIS A 65 -9.20 -1.57 3.06
C HIS A 65 -7.80 -2.21 3.14
N SER A 66 -6.95 -1.76 4.06
CA SER A 66 -5.57 -2.24 4.24
C SER A 66 -5.49 -3.76 4.41
N THR A 67 -6.43 -4.35 5.15
CA THR A 67 -6.51 -5.82 5.31
C THR A 67 -6.66 -6.54 3.96
N ARG A 68 -7.49 -6.01 3.06
CA ARG A 68 -7.65 -6.60 1.73
C ARG A 68 -6.39 -6.40 0.88
N LEU A 69 -5.75 -5.24 0.99
CA LEU A 69 -4.48 -4.98 0.33
C LEU A 69 -3.40 -5.97 0.75
N PHE A 70 -3.30 -6.27 2.04
CA PHE A 70 -2.36 -7.27 2.56
C PHE A 70 -2.67 -8.68 2.08
N GLN A 71 -3.94 -9.05 1.91
CA GLN A 71 -4.31 -10.34 1.31
C GLN A 71 -3.86 -10.47 -0.15
N LEU A 72 -3.87 -9.36 -0.90
CA LEU A 72 -3.48 -9.36 -2.32
C LEU A 72 -1.97 -9.59 -2.51
N THR A 73 -1.15 -9.41 -1.47
CA THR A 73 0.27 -9.82 -1.52
C THR A 73 0.44 -11.32 -1.70
N SER A 74 -0.59 -12.11 -1.38
CA SER A 74 -0.60 -13.57 -1.52
C SER A 74 -1.39 -14.03 -2.75
N SER A 75 -1.68 -13.13 -3.69
CA SER A 75 -2.39 -13.47 -4.93
C SER A 75 -1.63 -14.50 -5.74
N VAL A 76 -2.35 -15.43 -6.38
CA VAL A 76 -1.76 -16.41 -7.31
C VAL A 76 -1.12 -15.73 -8.53
N HIS A 77 -1.55 -14.51 -8.87
CA HIS A 77 -1.06 -13.77 -10.02
C HIS A 77 0.12 -12.86 -9.64
N PRO A 78 1.33 -13.09 -10.18
CA PRO A 78 2.51 -12.29 -9.88
C PRO A 78 2.35 -10.79 -10.13
N LYS A 79 1.63 -10.43 -11.21
CA LYS A 79 1.36 -9.03 -11.55
C LYS A 79 0.55 -8.31 -10.47
N ILE A 80 -0.40 -9.01 -9.83
CA ILE A 80 -1.19 -8.47 -8.72
C ILE A 80 -0.29 -8.26 -7.51
N ARG A 81 0.53 -9.25 -7.15
CA ARG A 81 1.46 -9.12 -6.02
C ARG A 81 2.40 -7.93 -6.20
N LEU A 82 2.93 -7.75 -7.40
CA LEU A 82 3.86 -6.67 -7.72
C LEU A 82 3.21 -5.28 -7.60
N VAL A 83 2.07 -5.06 -8.26
CA VAL A 83 1.38 -3.76 -8.18
C VAL A 83 0.81 -3.49 -6.78
N THR A 84 0.42 -4.53 -6.03
CA THR A 84 0.08 -4.41 -4.61
C THR A 84 1.26 -3.91 -3.78
N LEU A 85 2.48 -4.43 -4.04
CA LEU A 85 3.68 -3.95 -3.36
C LEU A 85 4.02 -2.50 -3.72
N ASP A 86 3.86 -2.10 -4.99
CA ASP A 86 4.04 -0.70 -5.40
C ASP A 86 3.10 0.22 -4.60
N LEU A 87 1.82 -0.14 -4.51
CA LEU A 87 0.82 0.61 -3.74
C LEU A 87 1.17 0.65 -2.25
N ILE A 88 1.56 -0.49 -1.65
CA ILE A 88 2.01 -0.53 -0.25
C ILE A 88 3.22 0.38 -0.04
N GLY A 89 4.17 0.41 -0.97
CA GLY A 89 5.33 1.28 -0.91
C GLY A 89 4.96 2.76 -0.89
N ILE A 90 4.02 3.17 -1.74
CA ILE A 90 3.48 4.55 -1.74
C ILE A 90 2.85 4.87 -0.38
N LEU A 91 1.99 3.99 0.13
CA LEU A 91 1.28 4.20 1.39
C LEU A 91 2.24 4.28 2.60
N LEU A 92 3.26 3.42 2.66
CA LEU A 92 4.29 3.46 3.71
C LEU A 92 5.09 4.76 3.65
N ARG A 93 5.48 5.18 2.45
CA ARG A 93 6.25 6.41 2.22
C ARG A 93 5.46 7.66 2.61
N GLN A 94 4.17 7.69 2.32
CA GLN A 94 3.25 8.79 2.67
C GLN A 94 2.73 8.71 4.11
N GLY A 95 3.04 7.65 4.85
CA GLY A 95 2.59 7.46 6.24
C GLY A 95 1.09 7.12 6.38
N LEU A 96 0.47 6.62 5.31
CA LEU A 96 -0.97 6.34 5.23
C LEU A 96 -1.35 4.92 5.70
N ILE A 97 -0.38 4.04 5.93
CA ILE A 97 -0.59 2.68 6.43
C ILE A 97 0.33 2.36 7.59
N ASN A 98 -0.16 1.56 8.54
CA ASN A 98 0.60 1.16 9.72
C ASN A 98 1.72 0.16 9.36
N PRO A 99 3.01 0.52 9.54
CA PRO A 99 4.11 -0.40 9.20
C PRO A 99 4.16 -1.63 10.11
N MET A 100 3.65 -1.55 11.34
CA MET A 100 3.57 -2.71 12.25
C MET A 100 2.67 -3.82 11.69
N GLU A 101 1.61 -3.44 10.97
CA GLU A 101 0.71 -4.39 10.31
C GLU A 101 1.26 -4.87 8.98
N THR A 102 1.97 -4.00 8.26
CA THR A 102 2.48 -4.25 6.90
C THR A 102 3.73 -5.15 6.88
N VAL A 103 4.68 -4.93 7.79
CA VAL A 103 5.99 -5.61 7.81
C VAL A 103 5.90 -7.14 7.78
N PRO A 104 5.00 -7.81 8.54
CA PRO A 104 4.83 -9.26 8.43
C PRO A 104 4.56 -9.76 6.99
N PHE A 105 3.78 -9.03 6.20
CA PHE A 105 3.48 -9.40 4.81
C PHE A 105 4.68 -9.21 3.89
N LEU A 106 5.48 -8.16 4.11
CA LEU A 106 6.72 -7.93 3.36
C LEU A 106 7.78 -9.00 3.68
N LEU A 107 7.91 -9.38 4.96
CA LEU A 107 8.75 -10.50 5.37
C LEU A 107 8.27 -11.80 4.75
N ALA A 108 6.96 -12.01 4.67
CA ALA A 108 6.42 -13.23 4.10
C ALA A 108 6.71 -13.37 2.61
N LEU A 109 6.74 -12.25 1.88
CA LEU A 109 7.09 -12.23 0.46
C LEU A 109 8.54 -12.59 0.18
N GLN A 110 9.42 -12.66 1.19
CA GLN A 110 10.75 -13.25 1.01
C GLN A 110 10.69 -14.75 0.67
N GLY A 111 9.54 -15.40 0.88
CA GLY A 111 9.26 -16.77 0.42
C GLY A 111 8.77 -16.88 -1.03
N ASP A 112 8.55 -15.78 -1.76
CA ASP A 112 8.14 -15.79 -3.18
C ASP A 112 9.34 -16.10 -4.09
N VAL A 113 9.78 -17.35 -4.07
CA VAL A 113 10.99 -17.82 -4.76
C VAL A 113 10.88 -17.77 -6.28
N ASP A 114 9.66 -17.94 -6.80
CA ASP A 114 9.39 -18.02 -8.25
C ASP A 114 9.39 -16.64 -8.93
N VAL A 115 9.24 -15.56 -8.17
CA VAL A 115 9.12 -14.20 -8.71
C VAL A 115 10.14 -13.26 -8.03
N PRO A 116 11.40 -13.22 -8.51
CA PRO A 116 12.46 -12.41 -7.92
C PRO A 116 12.13 -10.92 -7.80
N ALA A 117 11.35 -10.37 -8.75
CA ALA A 117 10.96 -8.97 -8.74
C ALA A 117 10.12 -8.59 -7.49
N VAL A 118 9.15 -9.44 -7.12
CA VAL A 118 8.31 -9.25 -5.92
C VAL A 118 9.18 -9.31 -4.67
N ARG A 119 10.08 -10.29 -4.61
CA ARG A 119 10.99 -10.50 -3.48
C ARG A 119 11.93 -9.31 -3.26
N ASN A 120 12.52 -8.81 -4.35
CA ASN A 120 13.44 -7.66 -4.33
C ASN A 120 12.71 -6.38 -3.92
N LEU A 121 11.51 -6.14 -4.45
CA LEU A 121 10.72 -4.97 -4.07
C LEU A 121 10.34 -5.02 -2.59
N ALA A 122 9.85 -6.17 -2.10
CA ALA A 122 9.53 -6.35 -0.68
C ALA A 122 10.77 -6.17 0.22
N LEU A 123 11.94 -6.66 -0.21
CA LEU A 123 13.19 -6.48 0.52
C LEU A 123 13.59 -5.01 0.60
N ASN A 124 13.49 -4.27 -0.49
CA ASN A 124 13.77 -2.84 -0.51
C ASN A 124 12.84 -2.07 0.45
N LEU A 125 11.55 -2.41 0.48
CA LEU A 125 10.60 -1.84 1.43
C LEU A 125 10.98 -2.16 2.89
N LEU A 126 11.40 -3.40 3.17
CA LEU A 126 11.88 -3.79 4.50
C LEU A 126 13.13 -3.03 4.93
N ILE A 127 14.09 -2.84 4.02
CA ILE A 127 15.31 -2.07 4.30
C ILE A 127 14.92 -0.62 4.64
N MET A 128 14.10 0.03 3.81
CA MET A 128 13.67 1.40 4.05
C MET A 128 12.93 1.57 5.38
N GLU A 129 12.06 0.62 5.75
CA GLU A 129 11.37 0.67 7.04
C GLU A 129 12.28 0.31 8.22
N GLY A 130 13.27 -0.56 8.00
CA GLY A 130 14.32 -0.87 8.97
C GLY A 130 15.23 0.31 9.28
N ASP A 131 15.62 1.07 8.27
CA ASP A 131 16.43 2.29 8.43
C ASP A 131 15.70 3.35 9.25
N LYS A 132 14.38 3.48 9.05
CA LYS A 132 13.53 4.39 9.85
C LYS A 132 13.31 3.87 11.27
N ARG A 133 13.16 2.56 11.44
CA ARG A 133 12.69 1.92 12.69
C ARG A 133 13.35 0.54 12.90
N PRO A 134 14.61 0.49 13.37
CA PRO A 134 15.39 -0.76 13.42
C PRO A 134 14.75 -1.87 14.27
N ASP A 135 14.14 -1.51 15.39
CA ASP A 135 13.54 -2.49 16.31
C ASP A 135 12.25 -3.11 15.78
N MET A 136 11.55 -2.42 14.88
CA MET A 136 10.27 -2.88 14.32
C MET A 136 10.44 -4.20 13.57
N LEU A 137 11.49 -4.32 12.75
CA LEU A 137 11.73 -5.55 11.99
C LEU A 137 11.91 -6.73 12.94
N ARG A 138 12.72 -6.57 13.99
CA ARG A 138 12.99 -7.60 15.01
C ARG A 138 11.71 -8.07 15.69
N GLN A 139 10.85 -7.13 16.09
CA GLN A 139 9.57 -7.44 16.76
C GLN A 139 8.59 -8.20 15.85
N ARG A 140 8.68 -8.02 14.53
CA ARG A 140 7.72 -8.56 13.56
C ARG A 140 8.21 -9.82 12.84
N VAL A 141 9.47 -10.22 12.99
CA VAL A 141 10.02 -11.45 12.37
C VAL A 141 9.14 -12.67 12.62
N ARG A 142 8.74 -12.93 13.88
CA ARG A 142 7.90 -14.09 14.22
C ARG A 142 6.57 -14.08 13.48
N ALA A 143 5.93 -12.91 13.37
CA ALA A 143 4.68 -12.78 12.64
C ALA A 143 4.87 -13.01 11.13
N GLY A 144 5.97 -12.48 10.56
CA GLY A 144 6.34 -12.71 9.16
C GLY A 144 6.57 -14.19 8.84
N VAL A 145 7.37 -14.90 9.66
CA VAL A 145 7.63 -16.34 9.47
C VAL A 145 6.33 -17.16 9.59
N SER A 146 5.47 -16.83 10.56
CA SER A 146 4.17 -17.51 10.69
C SER A 146 3.29 -17.32 9.45
N LEU A 147 3.36 -16.14 8.83
CA LEU A 147 2.59 -15.83 7.64
C LEU A 147 3.13 -16.55 6.39
N VAL A 148 4.47 -16.68 6.23
CA VAL A 148 5.07 -17.51 5.16
C VAL A 148 4.47 -18.91 5.18
N ILE A 149 4.49 -19.57 6.34
CA ILE A 149 4.01 -20.95 6.49
C ILE A 149 2.54 -21.04 6.07
N LYS A 150 1.71 -20.07 6.48
CA LYS A 150 0.30 -20.02 6.07
C LYS A 150 0.18 -19.89 4.56
N ILE A 151 0.83 -18.90 3.96
CA ILE A 151 0.76 -18.65 2.51
C ILE A 151 1.25 -19.86 1.71
N SER A 152 2.40 -20.43 2.08
CA SER A 152 2.97 -21.61 1.42
C SER A 152 2.07 -22.84 1.55
N VAL A 153 1.46 -23.08 2.72
CA VAL A 153 0.51 -24.18 2.91
C VAL A 153 -0.77 -23.95 2.11
N TYR A 154 -1.30 -22.73 2.05
CA TYR A 154 -2.46 -22.42 1.19
C TYR A 154 -2.14 -22.58 -0.30
N CYS A 155 -0.96 -22.15 -0.76
CA CYS A 155 -0.51 -22.39 -2.14
C CYS A 155 -0.39 -23.90 -2.44
N LEU A 156 0.18 -24.69 -1.53
CA LEU A 156 0.30 -26.14 -1.70
C LEU A 156 -1.07 -26.85 -1.71
N LEU A 157 -1.99 -26.45 -0.82
CA LEU A 157 -3.34 -27.03 -0.74
C LEU A 157 -4.21 -26.64 -1.95
N LEU A 158 -4.05 -25.43 -2.50
CA LEU A 158 -4.77 -25.01 -3.71
C LEU A 158 -4.17 -25.61 -5.00
N ASN A 159 -2.89 -26.00 -4.99
CA ASN A 159 -2.26 -26.76 -6.08
C ASN A 159 -2.60 -28.28 -6.05
N LEU A 160 -3.46 -28.74 -5.13
CA LEU A 160 -4.05 -30.08 -5.13
C LEU A 160 -5.43 -30.14 -5.81
N VAL A 161 -5.88 -29.04 -6.44
CA VAL A 161 -6.99 -29.03 -7.39
C VAL A 161 -6.56 -28.29 -8.66
N CYS A 162 -5.73 -28.98 -9.45
CA CYS A 162 -5.62 -28.81 -10.90
C CYS A 162 -5.58 -30.21 -11.51
#